data_AF-A0A965PHB4-F1
#
_entry.id   AF-A0A965PHB4-F1
#
_cell.length_a   1.000
_cell.length_b   1.000
_cell.length_c   1.000
_cell.angle_alpha   90.00
_cell.angle_beta   90.00
_cell.angle_gamma   90.00
#
_symmetry.space_group_name_H-M   'P 1'
#
loop_
_entity.id
_entity.type
_entity.pdbx_description
1 polymer ?
#
loop_
_entity_poly.entity_id
_entity_poly.type
_entity_poly.pdbx_seq_one_letter_code
_entity_poly.pdbx_strand_id
1 'polypeptide(L)'
;MKKPEWAEALDRLLTRRIEAVPPGYKNCKEIAKELGVCYEMAKIKAKELVDAGLAERRDFKVQWGKGVRATPHYRLKLPDRARRRG
;
A
#
# COMPACT_ATOMS: atom_id res chain seq x y z
N MET A 1 -1.48 19.42 -28.28
CA MET A 1 -1.06 18.16 -28.96
C MET A 1 -2.02 17.05 -28.56
N LYS A 2 -2.56 16.31 -29.52
CA LYS A 2 -3.41 15.14 -29.27
C LYS A 2 -2.51 14.00 -28.76
N LYS A 3 -2.93 13.27 -27.71
CA LYS A 3 -2.18 12.08 -27.28
C LYS A 3 -2.23 11.03 -28.41
N PRO A 4 -1.15 10.30 -28.69
CA PRO A 4 -1.19 9.18 -29.63
C PRO A 4 -2.25 8.16 -29.19
N GLU A 5 -2.95 7.54 -30.15
CA GLU A 5 -4.05 6.61 -29.86
C GLU A 5 -3.61 5.43 -28.98
N TRP A 6 -2.38 4.95 -29.19
CA TRP A 6 -1.75 3.93 -28.35
C TRP A 6 -1.54 4.38 -26.90
N ALA A 7 -1.22 5.66 -26.68
CA ALA A 7 -1.04 6.20 -25.33
C ALA A 7 -2.38 6.28 -24.60
N GLU A 8 -3.45 6.69 -25.28
CA GLU A 8 -4.80 6.69 -24.69
C GLU A 8 -5.31 5.28 -24.40
N ALA A 9 -5.08 4.32 -25.31
CA ALA A 9 -5.47 2.93 -25.11
C ALA A 9 -4.75 2.31 -23.90
N LEU A 10 -3.44 2.57 -23.76
CA LEU A 10 -2.65 2.13 -22.62
C LEU A 10 -3.13 2.78 -21.32
N ASP A 11 -3.38 4.09 -21.31
CA ASP A 11 -3.89 4.79 -20.12
C ASP A 11 -5.23 4.18 -19.67
N ARG A 12 -6.17 3.97 -20.60
CA ARG A 12 -7.47 3.34 -20.29
C ARG A 12 -7.32 1.94 -19.71
N LEU A 13 -6.40 1.13 -20.24
CA LEU A 13 -6.12 -0.22 -19.74
C LEU A 13 -5.55 -0.18 -18.32
N LEU A 14 -4.60 0.72 -18.07
CA LEU A 14 -3.93 0.84 -16.77
C LEU A 14 -4.87 1.39 -15.70
N THR A 15 -5.65 2.42 -16.00
CA THR A 15 -6.63 2.99 -15.05
C THR A 15 -7.63 1.94 -14.57
N ARG A 16 -8.11 1.06 -15.45
CA ARG A 16 -9.03 -0.04 -15.08
C ARG A 16 -8.41 -1.09 -14.16
N ARG A 17 -7.09 -1.16 -14.09
CA ARG A 17 -6.34 -2.15 -13.29
C ARG A 17 -5.92 -1.62 -11.93
N ILE A 18 -6.07 -0.32 -11.67
CA ILE A 18 -5.70 0.29 -10.39
C ILE A 18 -6.80 0.00 -9.37
N GLU A 19 -6.41 -0.61 -8.26
CA GLU A 19 -7.25 -0.85 -7.10
C GLU A 19 -7.18 0.36 -6.15
N ALA A 20 -8.32 0.75 -5.58
CA ALA A 20 -8.34 1.71 -4.49
C ALA A 20 -7.80 1.04 -3.22
N VAL A 21 -6.82 1.66 -2.58
CA VAL A 21 -6.26 1.19 -1.31
C VAL A 21 -7.20 1.63 -0.17
N PRO A 22 -7.77 0.70 0.63
CA PRO A 22 -8.69 1.07 1.70
C PRO A 22 -7.98 1.90 2.79
N PRO A 23 -8.72 2.75 3.52
CA PRO A 23 -8.16 3.52 4.63
C PRO A 23 -7.45 2.65 5.67
N GLY A 24 -6.31 3.13 6.16
CA GLY A 24 -5.50 2.46 7.18
C GLY A 24 -4.46 1.47 6.63
N TYR A 25 -4.51 1.11 5.34
CA TYR A 25 -3.43 0.41 4.67
C TYR A 25 -2.32 1.39 4.26
N LYS A 26 -1.07 1.03 4.55
CA LYS A 26 0.12 1.82 4.23
C LYS A 26 1.17 0.96 3.54
N ASN A 27 1.85 1.49 2.54
CA ASN A 27 3.01 0.84 1.95
C ASN A 27 4.28 1.08 2.80
N CYS A 28 5.36 0.35 2.51
CA CYS A 28 6.61 0.48 3.27
C CYS A 28 7.25 1.88 3.22
N LYS A 29 6.97 2.73 2.21
CA LYS A 29 7.51 4.10 2.18
C LYS A 29 6.80 4.99 3.20
N GLU A 30 5.48 4.85 3.31
CA GLU A 30 4.69 5.55 4.31
C GLU A 30 5.08 5.09 5.72
N ILE A 31 5.24 3.78 5.92
CA ILE A 31 5.69 3.20 7.19
C ILE A 31 7.10 3.67 7.55
N ALA A 32 8.04 3.69 6.59
CA ALA A 32 9.40 4.19 6.79
C ALA A 32 9.40 5.64 7.28
N LYS A 33 8.60 6.49 6.65
CA LYS A 33 8.44 7.90 7.05
C LYS A 33 7.88 8.04 8.46
N GLU A 34 6.89 7.23 8.83
CA GLU A 34 6.27 7.29 10.17
C GLU A 34 7.17 6.77 11.28
N LEU A 35 7.94 5.72 11.00
CA LEU A 35 8.87 5.14 11.97
C LEU A 35 10.22 5.87 12.03
N GLY A 36 10.51 6.77 11.09
CA GLY A 36 11.81 7.45 11.00
C GLY A 36 12.96 6.51 10.62
N VAL A 37 12.69 5.48 9.81
CA VAL A 37 13.67 4.46 9.40
C VAL A 37 13.80 4.39 7.88
N CYS A 38 14.85 3.73 7.38
CA CYS A 38 14.98 3.48 5.94
C CYS A 38 13.93 2.47 5.42
N TYR A 39 13.77 2.43 4.10
CA TYR A 39 12.76 1.61 3.43
C TYR A 39 12.93 0.10 3.70
N GLU A 40 14.17 -0.37 3.74
CA GLU A 40 14.56 -1.74 4.02
C GLU A 40 14.17 -2.13 5.45
N MET A 41 14.44 -1.25 6.42
CA MET A 41 14.02 -1.46 7.81
C MET A 41 12.51 -1.48 7.93
N ALA A 42 11.79 -0.61 7.21
CA ALA A 42 10.33 -0.63 7.21
C ALA A 42 9.75 -1.94 6.63
N LYS A 43 10.39 -2.54 5.62
CA LYS A 43 10.00 -3.87 5.13
C LYS A 43 10.18 -4.95 6.20
N ILE A 44 11.33 -4.96 6.86
CA ILE A 44 11.63 -5.92 7.93
C ILE A 44 10.59 -5.77 9.05
N LYS A 45 10.38 -4.55 9.55
CA LYS A 45 9.42 -4.28 10.64
C LYS A 45 7.98 -4.56 10.26
N ALA A 46 7.56 -4.20 9.04
CA ALA A 46 6.22 -4.53 8.57
C ALA A 46 5.99 -6.05 8.50
N LYS A 47 7.01 -6.81 8.07
CA LYS A 47 6.96 -8.29 8.08
C LYS A 47 6.89 -8.84 9.51
N GLU A 48 7.77 -8.39 10.41
CA GLU A 48 7.75 -8.80 11.83
C GLU A 48 6.38 -8.56 12.47
N LEU A 49 5.75 -7.42 12.20
CA LEU A 49 4.41 -7.09 12.72
C LEU A 49 3.32 -8.03 12.17
N VAL A 50 3.40 -8.42 10.90
CA VAL A 50 2.47 -9.39 10.30
C VAL A 50 2.68 -10.78 10.90
N ASP A 51 3.94 -11.22 11.00
CA ASP A 51 4.30 -12.52 11.56
C ASP A 51 3.89 -12.61 13.05
N ALA A 52 3.97 -11.52 13.80
CA ALA A 52 3.48 -11.41 15.18
C ALA A 52 1.95 -11.28 15.29
N GLY A 53 1.22 -11.27 14.17
CA GLY A 53 -0.24 -11.13 14.14
C GLY A 53 -0.75 -9.74 14.53
N LEU A 54 0.12 -8.73 14.60
CA LEU A 54 -0.20 -7.33 14.96
C LEU A 54 -0.59 -6.47 13.76
N ALA A 55 -0.33 -6.96 12.55
CA ALA A 55 -0.73 -6.33 11.30
C ALA A 55 -1.27 -7.37 10.32
N GLU A 56 -1.94 -6.88 9.27
CA GLU A 56 -2.28 -7.66 8.10
C GLU A 56 -1.58 -7.08 6.87
N ARG A 57 -1.25 -7.95 5.92
CA ARG A 57 -0.71 -7.57 4.61
C ARG A 57 -1.72 -7.90 3.53
N ARG A 58 -1.89 -6.96 2.60
CA ARG A 58 -2.59 -7.19 1.34
C ARG A 58 -1.86 -6.49 0.21
N ASP A 59 -1.78 -7.16 -0.93
CA ASP A 59 -1.20 -6.58 -2.14
C ASP A 59 -2.31 -5.90 -2.95
N PHE A 60 -2.05 -4.68 -3.40
CA PHE A 60 -2.96 -3.90 -4.23
C PHE A 60 -2.28 -3.53 -5.54
N LYS A 61 -2.99 -3.65 -6.66
CA LYS A 61 -2.53 -3.15 -7.96
C LYS A 61 -2.59 -1.63 -7.95
N VAL A 62 -1.47 -0.98 -7.70
CA VAL A 62 -1.38 0.49 -7.66
C VAL A 62 -0.55 1.01 -8.83
N GLN A 63 -0.71 2.29 -9.12
CA GLN A 63 0.10 2.96 -10.13
C GLN A 63 1.57 2.94 -9.74
N TRP A 64 2.42 2.55 -10.68
CA TRP A 64 3.87 2.54 -10.52
C TRP A 64 4.52 3.09 -11.78
N GLY A 65 4.98 4.34 -11.73
CA GLY A 65 5.45 5.08 -12.90
C GLY A 65 4.36 5.16 -13.98
N LYS A 66 4.68 4.67 -15.18
CA LYS A 66 3.73 4.55 -16.30
C LYS A 66 2.99 3.20 -16.36
N GLY A 67 3.08 2.37 -15.31
CA GLY A 67 2.46 1.04 -15.26
C GLY A 67 1.63 0.82 -14.01
N VAL A 68 1.17 -0.42 -13.83
CA VAL A 68 0.45 -0.89 -12.64
C VAL A 68 1.18 -2.08 -12.07
N ARG A 69 1.45 -2.07 -10.76
CA ARG A 69 2.18 -3.13 -10.06
C ARG A 69 1.45 -3.52 -8.78
N ALA A 70 1.36 -4.82 -8.53
CA ALA A 70 0.96 -5.34 -7.22
C ALA A 70 1.98 -4.91 -6.16
N THR A 71 1.54 -4.11 -5.21
CA THR A 71 2.38 -3.51 -4.17
C THR A 71 1.84 -3.88 -2.79
N PRO A 72 2.69 -4.39 -1.89
CA PRO A 72 2.27 -4.76 -0.55
C PRO A 72 1.92 -3.51 0.26
N HIS A 73 0.75 -3.56 0.89
CA HIS A 73 0.33 -2.60 1.90
C HIS A 73 -0.03 -3.34 3.19
N TYR A 74 0.12 -2.64 4.30
CA TYR A 74 0.00 -3.18 5.64
C TYR A 74 -0.97 -2.34 6.45
N ARG A 75 -1.79 -2.99 7.26
CA ARG A 75 -2.69 -2.31 8.19
C ARG A 75 -2.49 -2.90 9.57
N LEU A 76 -2.32 -2.04 10.58
CA LEU A 76 -2.26 -2.49 11.97
C LEU A 76 -3.60 -3.09 12.36
N LYS A 77 -3.57 -4.25 13.01
CA LYS A 77 -4.70 -4.76 13.76
C LYS A 77 -4.70 -3.97 15.06
N LEU A 78 -5.56 -2.96 15.15
CA LEU A 78 -5.70 -2.21 16.39
C LEU A 78 -5.94 -3.22 17.52
N PRO A 79 -5.17 -3.20 18.62
CA PRO A 79 -5.64 -3.87 19.83
C PRO A 79 -6.98 -3.21 20.19
N ASP A 80 -7.88 -4.01 20.75
CA ASP A 80 -9.24 -3.65 21.17
C ASP A 80 -9.24 -2.57 22.29
N ARG A 81 -8.65 -1.40 22.00
CA ARG A 81 -8.52 -0.24 22.89
C ARG A 81 -9.78 0.61 22.87
N ALA A 82 -10.72 0.34 21.95
CA ALA A 82 -12.02 0.97 21.92
C ALA A 82 -12.92 0.54 23.11
N ARG A 83 -12.57 -0.53 23.84
CA ARG A 83 -13.39 -1.06 24.95
C ARG A 83 -12.93 -0.71 26.37
N ARG A 84 -11.79 0.00 26.55
CA ARG A 84 -11.25 0.36 27.89
C ARG A 84 -11.31 1.86 28.20
N ARG A 85 -12.32 2.56 27.68
CA ARG A 85 -12.73 3.90 28.15
C ARG A 85 -14.26 3.98 28.24
N GLY A 86 -14.86 2.98 28.86
CA GLY A 86 -16.25 2.98 29.33
C GLY A 86 -16.23 2.85 30.84
#